data_AF-A0A8T1WMV6-F1
#
_entry.id   AF-A0A8T1WMV6-F1
#
_cell.length_a   1.000
_cell.length_b   1.000
_cell.length_c   1.000
_cell.angle_alpha   90.00
_cell.angle_beta   90.00
_cell.angle_gamma   90.00
#
_symmetry.space_group_name_H-M   'P 1'
#
loop_
_entity.id
_entity.type
_entity.pdbx_description
1 polymer ?
#
loop_
_entity_poly.entity_id
_entity_poly.type
_entity_poly.pdbx_seq_one_letter_code
_entity_poly.pdbx_strand_id
1 'polypeptide(L)'
;MAISKTSAGEKAERMKAAAVKLTAEEEANQQVLQHYAKTVYFNDLWVSFLSKMAGLVGIMSYIEVQRMRQSSRGLSFIAGFEALSVLIAASTVLFIRRWFNPLLAFKVAFAFTLLQGFWYLASFYSRFMQLPRQAGDLLSEQLPFGLIYFVVCWVSDRFMMRSQETAKKTAEELRDVLKTKTA
;
A
#
# COMPACT_ATOMS: atom_id res chain seq x y z
N MET A 1 -32.32 -43.46 -45.86
CA MET A 1 -32.58 -42.14 -46.46
C MET A 1 -31.79 -41.11 -45.66
N ALA A 2 -30.59 -40.75 -46.12
CA ALA A 2 -29.69 -39.87 -45.39
C ALA A 2 -30.03 -38.42 -45.71
N ILE A 3 -30.47 -37.66 -44.70
CA ILE A 3 -30.72 -36.22 -44.83
C ILE A 3 -29.35 -35.56 -45.06
N SER A 4 -29.05 -35.22 -46.31
CA SER A 4 -27.86 -34.47 -46.67
C SER A 4 -27.94 -33.10 -46.00
N LYS A 5 -27.07 -32.82 -45.02
CA LYS A 5 -26.89 -31.48 -44.48
C LYS A 5 -26.51 -30.57 -45.66
N THR A 6 -27.37 -29.63 -46.00
CA THR A 6 -27.11 -28.67 -47.07
C THR A 6 -25.90 -27.80 -46.70
N SER A 7 -25.06 -27.45 -47.67
CA SER A 7 -23.89 -26.56 -47.48
C SER A 7 -24.23 -25.25 -46.75
N ALA A 8 -25.47 -24.78 -46.89
CA ALA A 8 -26.01 -23.61 -46.17
C ALA A 8 -26.21 -23.88 -44.66
N GLY A 9 -26.62 -25.08 -44.27
CA GLY A 9 -26.78 -25.49 -42.87
C GLY A 9 -25.43 -25.61 -42.14
N GLU A 10 -24.40 -26.16 -42.80
CA GLU A 10 -23.03 -26.18 -42.24
C GLU A 10 -22.42 -24.77 -42.12
N LYS A 11 -22.67 -23.88 -43.09
CA LYS A 11 -22.25 -22.47 -42.98
C LYS A 11 -22.96 -21.75 -41.83
N ALA A 12 -24.26 -22.00 -41.63
CA ALA A 12 -25.01 -21.41 -40.53
C ALA A 12 -24.54 -21.92 -39.15
N GLU A 13 -24.22 -23.21 -39.01
CA GLU A 13 -23.63 -23.75 -37.77
C GLU A 13 -22.23 -23.19 -37.51
N ARG A 14 -21.38 -23.05 -38.54
CA ARG A 14 -20.06 -22.43 -38.40
C ARG A 14 -20.15 -20.95 -38.02
N MET A 15 -21.10 -20.20 -38.58
CA MET A 15 -21.34 -18.81 -38.19
C MET A 15 -21.86 -18.69 -36.75
N LYS A 16 -22.75 -19.58 -36.31
CA LYS A 16 -23.21 -19.62 -34.90
C LYS A 16 -22.07 -19.98 -33.95
N ALA A 17 -21.25 -20.97 -34.28
CA ALA A 17 -20.09 -21.34 -33.47
C ALA A 17 -19.03 -20.22 -33.41
N ALA A 18 -18.84 -19.47 -34.50
CA ALA A 18 -17.97 -18.30 -34.54
C ALA A 18 -18.54 -17.13 -33.71
N ALA A 19 -19.85 -16.88 -33.80
CA ALA A 19 -20.53 -15.86 -33.02
C ALA A 19 -20.47 -16.15 -31.52
N VAL A 20 -20.68 -17.42 -31.10
CA VAL A 20 -20.56 -17.84 -29.70
C VAL A 20 -19.14 -17.69 -29.17
N LYS A 21 -18.12 -17.98 -30.01
CA LYS A 21 -16.71 -17.74 -29.64
C LYS A 21 -16.39 -16.25 -29.49
N LEU A 22 -16.93 -15.40 -30.38
CA LEU A 22 -16.78 -13.95 -30.28
C LEU A 22 -17.45 -13.39 -29.02
N THR A 23 -18.67 -13.81 -28.69
CA THR A 23 -19.33 -13.38 -27.45
C THR A 23 -18.62 -13.92 -26.20
N ALA A 24 -18.12 -15.15 -26.22
CA ALA A 24 -17.33 -15.69 -25.10
C ALA A 24 -16.01 -14.95 -24.91
N GLU A 25 -15.36 -14.52 -26.00
CA GLU A 25 -14.18 -13.66 -25.94
C GLU A 25 -14.52 -12.25 -25.43
N GLU A 26 -15.64 -11.66 -25.86
CA GLU A 26 -16.11 -10.36 -25.36
C GLU A 26 -16.46 -10.38 -23.86
N GLU A 27 -17.11 -11.44 -23.38
CA GLU A 27 -17.38 -11.62 -21.95
C GLU A 27 -16.10 -11.80 -21.13
N ALA A 28 -15.14 -12.60 -21.62
CA ALA A 28 -13.83 -12.74 -20.98
C ALA A 28 -13.08 -11.39 -20.95
N ASN A 29 -13.17 -10.59 -22.01
CA ASN A 29 -12.56 -9.25 -22.06
C ASN A 29 -13.21 -8.28 -21.06
N GLN A 30 -14.54 -8.31 -20.94
CA GLN A 30 -15.25 -7.54 -19.91
C GLN A 30 -14.83 -7.98 -18.50
N GLN A 31 -14.65 -9.28 -18.26
CA GLN A 31 -14.18 -9.78 -16.97
C GLN A 31 -12.77 -9.31 -16.63
N VAL A 32 -11.83 -9.30 -17.59
CA VAL A 32 -10.46 -8.77 -17.37
C VAL A 32 -10.49 -7.27 -17.05
N LEU A 33 -11.27 -6.48 -17.80
CA LEU A 33 -11.42 -5.04 -17.55
C LEU A 33 -12.09 -4.76 -16.20
N GLN A 34 -13.09 -5.55 -15.83
CA GLN A 34 -13.71 -5.49 -14.50
C GLN A 34 -12.71 -5.87 -13.40
N HIS A 35 -11.87 -6.88 -13.62
CA HIS A 35 -10.85 -7.28 -12.65
C HIS A 35 -9.79 -6.19 -12.47
N TYR A 36 -9.34 -5.57 -13.57
CA TYR A 36 -8.43 -4.43 -13.53
C TYR A 36 -9.05 -3.26 -12.75
N ALA A 37 -10.29 -2.87 -13.08
CA ALA A 37 -11.00 -1.79 -12.39
C ALA A 37 -11.19 -2.09 -10.89
N LYS A 38 -11.52 -3.32 -10.53
CA LYS A 38 -11.63 -3.76 -9.12
C LYS A 38 -10.28 -3.67 -8.40
N THR A 39 -9.19 -4.11 -9.02
CA THR A 39 -7.84 -4.06 -8.44
C THR A 39 -7.37 -2.62 -8.23
N VAL A 40 -7.63 -1.73 -9.19
CA VAL A 40 -7.32 -0.30 -9.06
C VAL A 40 -8.15 0.34 -7.95
N TYR A 41 -9.46 0.09 -7.93
CA TYR A 41 -10.36 0.63 -6.90
C TYR A 41 -9.99 0.15 -5.49
N PHE A 42 -9.69 -1.14 -5.33
CA PHE A 42 -9.24 -1.69 -4.05
C PHE A 42 -7.93 -1.04 -3.60
N ASN A 43 -7.00 -0.80 -4.53
CA ASN A 43 -5.75 -0.12 -4.20
C ASN A 43 -5.98 1.31 -3.72
N ASP A 44 -6.83 2.09 -4.39
CA ASP A 44 -7.16 3.45 -3.96
C ASP A 44 -7.82 3.49 -2.57
N LEU A 45 -8.71 2.53 -2.30
CA LEU A 45 -9.34 2.36 -0.99
C LEU A 45 -8.30 2.08 0.10
N TRP A 46 -7.33 1.22 -0.20
CA TRP A 46 -6.28 0.84 0.73
C TRP A 46 -5.29 1.99 0.98
N VAL A 47 -4.90 2.70 -0.07
CA VAL A 47 -4.10 3.94 -0.01
C VAL A 47 -4.81 4.97 0.88
N SER A 48 -6.12 5.14 0.72
CA SER A 48 -6.93 6.04 1.53
C SER A 48 -6.99 5.61 3.00
N PHE A 49 -7.19 4.31 3.25
CA PHE A 49 -7.17 3.74 4.60
C PHE A 49 -5.82 3.94 5.29
N LEU A 50 -4.72 3.56 4.64
CA LEU A 50 -3.36 3.73 5.15
C LEU A 50 -3.03 5.20 5.37
N SER A 51 -3.47 6.11 4.51
CA SER A 51 -3.28 7.55 4.71
C SER A 51 -3.99 8.06 5.97
N LYS A 52 -5.20 7.57 6.25
CA LYS A 52 -5.97 7.96 7.45
C LYS A 52 -5.37 7.43 8.74
N MET A 53 -4.69 6.28 8.69
CA MET A 53 -3.95 5.72 9.83
C MET A 53 -2.85 6.66 10.34
N ALA A 54 -2.31 7.56 9.51
CA ALA A 54 -1.39 8.61 9.98
C ALA A 54 -2.02 9.53 11.03
N GLY A 55 -3.33 9.77 10.93
CA GLY A 55 -4.08 10.53 11.92
C GLY A 55 -4.06 9.85 13.30
N LEU A 56 -4.16 8.52 13.33
CA LEU A 56 -4.04 7.75 14.57
C LEU A 56 -2.63 7.82 15.16
N VAL A 57 -1.59 7.76 14.33
CA VAL A 57 -0.20 7.99 14.80
C VAL A 57 -0.08 9.37 15.44
N GLY A 58 -0.63 10.41 14.80
CA GLY A 58 -0.64 11.77 15.35
C GLY A 58 -1.40 11.87 16.69
N ILE A 59 -2.55 11.22 16.81
CA ILE A 59 -3.34 11.19 18.06
C ILE A 59 -2.58 10.47 19.17
N MET A 60 -2.00 9.30 18.88
CA MET A 60 -1.23 8.54 19.87
C MET A 60 0.01 9.32 20.33
N SER A 61 0.74 9.92 19.39
CA SER A 61 1.86 10.82 19.69
C SER A 61 1.44 12.02 20.54
N TYR A 62 0.27 12.61 20.27
CA TYR A 62 -0.26 13.71 21.09
C TYR A 62 -0.62 13.25 22.52
N ILE A 63 -1.27 12.10 22.67
CA ILE A 63 -1.64 11.54 23.98
C ILE A 63 -0.39 11.26 24.82
N GLU A 64 0.65 10.66 24.24
CA GLU A 64 1.93 10.40 24.92
C GLU A 64 2.58 11.70 25.41
N VAL A 65 2.61 12.75 24.58
CA VAL A 65 3.13 14.06 24.98
C VAL A 65 2.30 14.70 26.10
N GLN A 66 0.97 14.57 26.07
CA GLN A 66 0.09 15.13 27.12
C GLN A 66 0.21 14.37 28.44
N ARG A 67 0.25 13.03 28.39
CA ARG A 67 0.49 12.17 29.57
C ARG A 67 1.81 12.55 30.25
N MET A 68 2.80 12.97 29.47
CA MET A 68 4.10 13.40 29.96
C MET A 68 4.13 14.82 30.51
N ARG A 69 3.33 15.75 29.97
CA ARG A 69 3.15 17.08 30.60
C ARG A 69 2.63 17.01 32.03
N GLN A 70 1.87 15.96 32.34
CA GLN A 70 1.33 15.70 33.68
C GLN A 70 2.30 14.91 34.57
N SER A 71 3.40 14.41 34.01
CA SER A 71 4.45 13.68 34.72
C SER A 71 5.56 14.64 35.14
N SER A 72 6.21 14.40 36.28
CA SER A 72 7.33 15.22 36.78
C SER A 72 8.63 15.09 35.97
N ARG A 73 8.59 14.40 34.81
CA ARG A 73 9.75 14.07 33.98
C ARG A 73 9.87 15.05 32.81
N GLY A 74 11.09 15.49 32.51
CA GLY A 74 11.40 16.49 31.50
C GLY A 74 10.82 16.18 30.10
N LEU A 75 10.34 17.22 29.43
CA LEU A 75 9.54 17.14 28.19
C LEU A 75 10.35 16.95 26.89
N SER A 76 11.63 17.32 26.88
CA SER A 76 12.34 17.60 25.63
C SER A 76 12.57 16.37 24.74
N PHE A 77 13.10 15.28 25.31
CA PHE A 77 13.51 14.10 24.53
C PHE A 77 12.33 13.25 24.04
N ILE A 78 11.29 13.11 24.86
CA ILE A 78 10.08 12.37 24.48
C ILE A 78 9.29 13.16 23.43
N ALA A 79 9.14 14.48 23.61
CA ALA A 79 8.49 15.30 22.60
C ALA A 79 9.24 15.25 21.27
N GLY A 80 10.58 15.18 21.30
CA GLY A 80 11.41 14.95 20.10
C GLY A 80 11.15 13.59 19.44
N PHE A 81 11.04 12.52 20.23
CA PHE A 81 10.71 11.18 19.72
C PHE A 81 9.30 11.11 19.10
N GLU A 82 8.31 11.76 19.70
CA GLU A 82 6.96 11.81 19.16
C GLU A 82 6.85 12.75 17.94
N ALA A 83 7.58 13.87 17.94
CA ALA A 83 7.71 14.70 16.76
C ALA A 83 8.32 13.91 15.58
N LEU A 84 9.30 13.05 15.86
CA LEU A 84 9.86 12.13 14.86
C LEU A 84 8.81 11.15 14.35
N SER A 85 7.96 10.58 15.23
CA SER A 85 6.82 9.73 14.82
C SER A 85 5.87 10.46 13.84
N VAL A 86 5.52 11.71 14.14
CA VAL A 86 4.63 12.52 13.30
C VAL A 86 5.28 12.88 11.96
N LEU A 87 6.57 13.23 11.97
CA LEU A 87 7.33 13.51 10.75
C LEU A 87 7.43 12.28 9.84
N ILE A 88 7.66 11.10 10.42
CA ILE A 88 7.63 9.83 9.69
C ILE A 88 6.24 9.60 9.11
N ALA A 89 5.17 9.78 9.89
CA ALA A 89 3.81 9.58 9.42
C ALA A 89 3.46 10.51 8.25
N ALA A 90 3.78 11.80 8.35
CA ALA A 90 3.57 12.77 7.28
C ALA A 90 4.36 12.41 6.02
N SER A 91 5.63 12.04 6.17
CA SER A 91 6.49 11.62 5.05
C SER A 91 5.98 10.33 4.40
N THR A 92 5.43 9.41 5.19
CA THR A 92 4.83 8.16 4.72
C THR A 92 3.54 8.41 3.94
N VAL A 93 2.71 9.36 4.37
CA VAL A 93 1.51 9.77 3.60
C VAL A 93 1.91 10.38 2.26
N LEU A 94 2.93 11.23 2.23
CA LEU A 94 3.44 11.81 0.98
C LEU A 94 3.98 10.72 0.03
N PHE A 95 4.65 9.71 0.58
CA PHE A 95 5.10 8.53 -0.16
C PHE A 95 3.92 7.73 -0.74
N ILE A 96 2.93 7.35 0.07
CA ILE A 96 1.77 6.55 -0.36
C ILE A 96 0.91 7.29 -1.38
N ARG A 97 0.63 8.58 -1.16
CA ARG A 97 -0.19 9.39 -2.08
C ARG A 97 0.55 9.83 -3.35
N ARG A 98 1.87 9.62 -3.43
CA ARG A 98 2.73 10.00 -4.57
C ARG A 98 2.58 11.47 -4.99
N TRP A 99 2.24 12.36 -4.04
CA TRP A 99 1.99 13.78 -4.33
C TRP A 99 3.26 14.53 -4.75
N PHE A 100 4.41 14.16 -4.19
CA PHE A 100 5.70 14.78 -4.45
C PHE A 100 6.78 13.70 -4.47
N ASN A 101 7.71 13.80 -5.43
CA ASN A 101 8.78 12.82 -5.72
C ASN A 101 8.85 11.64 -4.72
N PRO A 102 8.12 10.54 -4.98
CA PRO A 102 7.84 9.51 -3.97
C PRO A 102 9.11 8.83 -3.46
N LEU A 103 10.17 8.80 -4.27
CA LEU A 103 11.49 8.31 -3.87
C LEU A 103 12.13 9.17 -2.79
N LEU A 104 11.95 10.49 -2.83
CA LEU A 104 12.49 11.39 -1.82
C LEU A 104 11.71 11.24 -0.50
N ALA A 105 10.38 11.24 -0.57
CA ALA A 105 9.52 11.01 0.59
C ALA A 105 9.82 9.67 1.26
N PHE A 106 10.03 8.61 0.47
CA PHE A 106 10.48 7.30 0.96
C PHE A 106 11.83 7.39 1.67
N LYS A 107 12.84 8.01 1.06
CA LYS A 107 14.19 8.14 1.66
C LYS A 107 14.14 8.88 2.99
N VAL A 108 13.35 9.95 3.08
CA VAL A 108 13.18 10.73 4.31
C VAL A 108 12.49 9.89 5.39
N ALA A 109 11.35 9.28 5.06
CA ALA A 109 10.63 8.41 5.99
C ALA A 109 11.52 7.25 6.46
N PHE A 110 12.23 6.59 5.54
CA PHE A 110 13.15 5.49 5.83
C PHE A 110 14.29 5.93 6.75
N ALA A 111 14.97 7.04 6.45
CA ALA A 111 16.06 7.55 7.28
C ALA A 111 15.59 7.87 8.71
N PHE A 112 14.43 8.53 8.85
CA PHE A 112 13.86 8.81 10.16
C PHE A 112 13.38 7.57 10.89
N THR A 113 12.90 6.54 10.19
CA THR A 113 12.55 5.26 10.82
C THR A 113 13.76 4.52 11.35
N LEU A 114 14.90 4.57 10.64
CA LEU A 114 16.16 4.02 11.14
C LEU A 114 16.63 4.77 12.39
N LEU A 115 16.55 6.10 12.37
CA LEU A 115 16.89 6.93 13.53
C LEU A 115 15.99 6.62 14.73
N GLN A 116 14.67 6.53 14.51
CA GLN A 116 13.71 6.20 15.55
C GLN A 116 13.92 4.79 16.09
N GLY A 117 14.21 3.82 15.22
CA GLY A 117 14.51 2.44 15.58
C GLY A 117 15.80 2.31 16.38
N PHE A 118 16.86 3.02 15.98
CA PHE A 118 18.12 3.05 16.72
C PHE A 118 17.93 3.65 18.11
N TRP A 119 17.23 4.79 18.21
CA TRP A 119 16.93 5.42 19.50
C TRP A 119 16.10 4.48 20.38
N TYR A 120 15.04 3.88 19.84
CA TYR A 120 14.21 2.92 20.58
C TYR A 120 15.02 1.72 21.08
N LEU A 121 15.87 1.15 20.23
CA LEU A 121 16.71 0.00 20.57
C LEU A 121 17.78 0.36 21.61
N ALA A 122 18.40 1.54 21.49
CA ALA A 122 19.36 2.04 22.48
C ALA A 122 18.71 2.21 23.85
N SER A 123 17.51 2.81 23.92
CA SER A 123 16.74 2.93 25.16
C SER A 123 16.19 1.60 25.67
N PHE A 124 15.94 0.63 24.80
CA PHE A 124 15.56 -0.72 25.23
C PHE A 124 16.76 -1.48 25.82
N TYR A 125 17.92 -1.38 25.18
CA TYR A 125 19.15 -2.01 25.62
C TYR A 125 19.64 -1.43 26.95
N SER A 126 19.60 -0.10 27.12
CA SER A 126 19.94 0.57 28.40
C SER A 126 19.09 0.03 29.55
N ARG A 127 17.78 -0.12 29.33
CA ARG A 127 16.83 -0.72 30.28
C ARG A 127 17.14 -2.19 30.55
N PHE A 128 17.42 -2.98 29.52
CA PHE A 128 17.72 -4.41 29.65
C PHE A 128 18.98 -4.66 30.47
N MET A 129 20.03 -3.85 30.24
CA MET A 129 21.30 -3.92 30.98
C MET A 129 21.26 -3.20 32.34
N GLN A 130 20.10 -2.70 32.77
CA GLN A 130 19.91 -1.99 34.04
C GLN A 130 20.88 -0.82 34.25
N LEU A 131 21.31 -0.18 33.16
CA LEU A 131 22.19 0.98 33.21
C LEU A 131 21.46 2.16 33.88
N PRO A 132 22.19 3.06 34.56
CA PRO A 132 21.59 4.26 35.13
C PRO A 132 20.93 5.06 34.00
N ARG A 133 19.67 5.46 34.22
CA ARG A 133 18.87 6.19 33.23
C ARG A 133 19.61 7.45 32.79
N GLN A 134 19.84 7.57 31.50
CA GLN A 134 20.48 8.73 30.90
C GLN A 134 19.44 9.70 30.35
N ALA A 135 19.82 10.97 30.20
CA ALA A 135 18.98 11.95 29.53
C ALA A 135 18.73 11.50 28.07
N GLY A 136 17.47 11.25 27.72
CA GLY A 136 17.09 10.72 26.41
C GLY A 136 16.52 9.29 26.42
N ASP A 137 16.49 8.61 27.57
CA ASP A 137 15.82 7.31 27.69
C ASP A 137 14.30 7.42 27.55
N LEU A 138 13.74 6.57 26.68
CA LEU A 138 12.30 6.42 26.47
C LEU A 138 11.65 5.68 27.66
N LEU A 139 10.34 5.89 27.84
CA LEU A 139 9.58 5.13 28.85
C LEU A 139 9.48 3.65 28.50
N SER A 140 9.15 2.84 29.51
CA SER A 140 8.84 1.43 29.35
C SER A 140 7.67 1.16 28.39
N GLU A 141 6.69 2.06 28.39
CA GLU A 141 5.42 1.93 27.65
C GLU A 141 5.46 2.62 26.28
N GLN A 142 6.52 3.38 25.98
CA GLN A 142 6.57 4.20 24.77
C GLN A 142 6.88 3.34 23.55
N LEU A 143 5.99 3.37 22.55
CA LEU A 143 6.13 2.60 21.32
C LEU A 143 6.56 3.50 20.14
N PRO A 144 7.40 2.99 19.21
CA PRO A 144 7.81 3.73 18.04
C PRO A 144 6.70 3.72 16.97
N PHE A 145 5.61 4.47 17.21
CA PHE A 145 4.42 4.46 16.35
C PHE A 145 4.72 4.85 14.90
N GLY A 146 5.60 5.83 14.68
CA GLY A 146 6.02 6.24 13.34
C GLY A 146 6.71 5.12 12.57
N LEU A 147 7.66 4.43 13.19
CA LEU A 147 8.34 3.25 12.62
C LEU A 147 7.35 2.15 12.25
N ILE A 148 6.49 1.76 13.20
CA ILE A 148 5.50 0.68 12.98
C ILE A 148 4.61 1.03 11.78
N TYR A 149 4.10 2.26 11.76
CA TYR A 149 3.26 2.75 10.68
C TYR A 149 3.98 2.73 9.32
N PHE A 150 5.21 3.23 9.24
CA PHE A 150 6.00 3.20 8.01
C PHE A 150 6.23 1.78 7.49
N VAL A 151 6.59 0.84 8.36
CA VAL A 151 6.83 -0.56 7.95
C VAL A 151 5.56 -1.18 7.37
N VAL A 152 4.42 -1.01 8.05
CA VAL A 152 3.12 -1.52 7.56
C VAL A 152 2.78 -0.91 6.20
N CYS A 153 2.99 0.40 6.04
CA CYS A 153 2.73 1.11 4.78
C CYS A 153 3.67 0.67 3.65
N TRP A 154 4.96 0.51 3.94
CA TRP A 154 5.96 0.11 2.96
C TRP A 154 5.73 -1.33 2.46
N VAL A 155 5.47 -2.26 3.39
CA VAL A 155 5.14 -3.65 3.04
C VAL A 155 3.87 -3.68 2.19
N SER A 156 2.83 -2.95 2.60
CA SER A 156 1.57 -2.86 1.87
C SER A 156 1.76 -2.30 0.45
N ASP A 157 2.48 -1.18 0.30
CA ASP A 157 2.76 -0.59 -1.02
C ASP A 157 3.50 -1.57 -1.94
N ARG A 158 4.45 -2.37 -1.42
CA ARG A 158 5.18 -3.34 -2.24
C ARG A 158 4.30 -4.47 -2.77
N PHE A 159 3.33 -4.94 -1.98
CA PHE A 159 2.36 -5.93 -2.43
C PHE A 159 1.40 -5.34 -3.47
N MET A 160 0.99 -4.09 -3.31
CA MET A 160 0.00 -3.46 -4.18
C MET A 160 0.58 -2.95 -5.51
N MET A 161 1.82 -2.49 -5.54
CA MET A 161 2.53 -2.15 -6.77
C MET A 161 2.66 -3.35 -7.72
N ARG A 162 2.98 -4.52 -7.17
CA ARG A 162 3.10 -5.75 -7.95
C ARG A 162 1.76 -6.19 -8.56
N SER A 163 0.66 -6.04 -7.82
CA SER A 163 -0.67 -6.40 -8.34
C SER A 163 -1.16 -5.44 -9.41
N GLN A 164 -0.88 -4.14 -9.30
CA GLN A 164 -1.20 -3.16 -10.34
C GLN A 164 -0.39 -3.35 -11.63
N GLU A 165 0.92 -3.59 -11.54
CA GLU A 165 1.77 -3.85 -12.72
C GLU A 165 1.30 -5.11 -13.47
N THR A 166 0.97 -6.17 -12.73
CA THR A 166 0.45 -7.42 -13.32
C THR A 166 -0.89 -7.17 -14.01
N ALA A 167 -1.81 -6.47 -13.34
CA ALA A 167 -3.13 -6.17 -13.91
C ALA A 167 -3.03 -5.24 -15.14
N LYS A 168 -2.10 -4.27 -15.13
CA LYS A 168 -1.86 -3.36 -16.26
C LYS A 168 -1.25 -4.11 -17.45
N LYS A 169 -0.26 -4.97 -17.22
CA LYS A 169 0.36 -5.79 -18.27
C LYS A 169 -0.67 -6.70 -18.92
N THR A 170 -1.53 -7.36 -18.14
CA THR A 170 -2.60 -8.20 -18.67
C THR A 170 -3.64 -7.41 -19.47
N ALA A 171 -3.97 -6.18 -19.05
CA ALA A 171 -4.88 -5.31 -19.80
C ALA A 171 -4.27 -4.78 -21.12
N GLU A 172 -2.97 -4.49 -21.14
CA GLU A 172 -2.22 -4.07 -22.33
C GLU A 172 -2.07 -5.23 -23.33
N GLU A 173 -1.68 -6.42 -22.86
CA GLU A 173 -1.61 -7.65 -23.68
C GLU A 173 -2.97 -7.98 -24.32
N LEU A 174 -4.08 -7.84 -23.59
CA LEU A 174 -5.43 -8.02 -24.15
C LEU A 174 -5.76 -7.00 -25.24
N ARG A 175 -5.40 -5.73 -25.02
CA ARG A 175 -5.63 -4.65 -25.98
C ARG A 175 -4.87 -4.89 -27.29
N ASP A 176 -3.65 -5.39 -27.21
CA ASP A 176 -2.85 -5.68 -28.39
C ASP A 176 -3.36 -6.90 -29.15
N VAL A 177 -3.84 -7.95 -28.45
CA VAL A 177 -4.52 -9.08 -29.09
C VAL A 177 -5.79 -8.64 -29.82
N LEU A 178 -6.58 -7.74 -29.23
CA LEU A 178 -7.81 -7.22 -29.84
C LEU A 178 -7.55 -6.34 -31.08
N LYS A 179 -6.52 -5.49 -31.04
CA LYS A 179 -6.10 -4.71 -32.21
C LYS A 179 -5.59 -5.58 -33.35
N THR A 180 -4.87 -6.65 -33.03
CA THR A 180 -4.33 -7.57 -34.04
C THR A 180 -5.44 -8.42 -34.69
N LYS A 181 -6.55 -8.69 -33.99
CA LYS A 181 -7.73 -9.39 -34.54
C LYS A 181 -8.65 -8.50 -35.40
N THR A 182 -8.56 -7.18 -35.27
CA THR A 182 -9.40 -6.21 -35.99
C THR A 182 -8.72 -5.63 -37.24
N ALA A 183 -7.44 -5.95 -37.46
CA ALA A 183 -6.68 -5.67 -38.69
C ALA A 183 -6.68 -6.90 -39.61
#